data_AF-A0A832VFE0-F1
#
_entry.id   AF-A0A832VFE0-F1
#
_cell.length_a   1.000
_cell.length_b   1.000
_cell.length_c   1.000
_cell.angle_alpha   90.00
_cell.angle_beta   90.00
_cell.angle_gamma   90.00
#
_symmetry.space_group_name_H-M   'P 1'
#
loop_
_entity.id
_entity.type
_entity.pdbx_description
1 polymer ?
#
loop_
_entity_poly.entity_id
_entity_poly.type
_entity_poly.pdbx_seq_one_letter_code
_entity_poly.pdbx_strand_id
1 'polypeptide(L)'
;MYDYLDQHIFTSMNVFHFGLTWGVLAHFAIKDGNSLGKKLRYASILTSFIAFIGMSVAMANGVKAHPEFLETMDLNLIQPWINWAAPFEFLLVLGLMFTLSSFESDLKPNSELEQE
;
A
#
# COMPACT_ATOMS: atom_id res chain seq x y z
N MET A 1 -17.57 18.84 -0.66
CA MET A 1 -16.78 18.04 0.32
C MET A 1 -15.50 17.55 -0.33
N TYR A 2 -15.54 17.02 -1.56
CA TYR A 2 -14.33 16.81 -2.36
C TYR A 2 -14.12 17.96 -3.35
N ASP A 3 -13.60 19.08 -2.85
CA ASP A 3 -13.33 20.24 -3.70
C ASP A 3 -11.97 20.10 -4.42
N TYR A 4 -11.21 19.03 -4.12
CA TYR A 4 -9.86 18.76 -4.60
C TYR A 4 -9.63 17.28 -4.94
N LEU A 5 -10.58 16.65 -5.63
CA LEU A 5 -10.49 15.22 -5.98
C LEU A 5 -9.26 14.92 -6.84
N ASP A 6 -8.94 15.77 -7.81
CA ASP A 6 -7.76 15.61 -8.67
C ASP A 6 -6.46 15.62 -7.85
N GLN A 7 -6.35 16.56 -6.89
CA GLN A 7 -5.17 16.66 -6.03
C GLN A 7 -5.07 15.45 -5.09
N HIS A 8 -6.20 14.95 -4.59
CA HIS A 8 -6.23 13.74 -3.79
C HIS A 8 -5.74 12.54 -4.61
N ILE A 9 -6.30 12.30 -5.80
CA ILE A 9 -5.89 11.21 -6.70
C ILE A 9 -4.40 11.32 -7.02
N PHE A 10 -3.94 12.51 -7.43
CA PHE A 10 -2.53 12.74 -7.76
C PHE A 10 -1.60 12.42 -6.58
N THR A 11 -1.92 12.94 -5.40
CA THR A 11 -1.08 12.73 -4.20
C THR A 11 -1.09 11.26 -3.77
N SER A 12 -2.27 10.64 -3.70
CA SER A 12 -2.43 9.24 -3.32
C SER A 12 -1.71 8.29 -4.29
N MET A 13 -1.81 8.52 -5.60
CA MET A 13 -1.07 7.73 -6.59
C MET A 13 0.43 7.83 -6.38
N ASN A 14 0.97 9.02 -6.13
CA ASN A 14 2.40 9.16 -5.81
C ASN A 14 2.76 8.37 -4.53
N VAL A 15 2.02 8.55 -3.44
CA VAL A 15 2.27 7.86 -2.17
C VAL A 15 2.25 6.34 -2.35
N PHE A 16 1.29 5.79 -3.10
CA PHE A 16 1.18 4.34 -3.29
C PHE A 16 2.33 3.77 -4.12
N HIS A 17 2.66 4.39 -5.25
CA HIS A 17 3.75 3.92 -6.11
C HIS A 17 5.12 4.05 -5.42
N PHE A 18 5.38 5.20 -4.78
CA PHE A 18 6.61 5.39 -4.03
C PHE A 18 6.69 4.46 -2.82
N GLY A 19 5.59 4.27 -2.09
CA GLY A 19 5.54 3.36 -0.95
C GLY A 19 5.81 1.90 -1.34
N LEU A 20 5.18 1.41 -2.42
CA LEU A 20 5.42 0.07 -2.96
C LEU A 20 6.87 -0.10 -3.41
N THR A 21 7.36 0.84 -4.22
CA THR A 21 8.75 0.82 -4.72
C THR A 21 9.72 0.82 -3.55
N TRP A 22 9.48 1.66 -2.55
CA TRP A 22 10.30 1.74 -1.36
C TRP A 22 10.28 0.44 -0.53
N GLY A 23 9.11 -0.17 -0.33
CA GLY A 23 9.00 -1.46 0.38
C GLY A 23 9.79 -2.59 -0.30
N VAL A 24 9.77 -2.64 -1.64
CA VAL A 24 10.57 -3.59 -2.43
C VAL A 24 12.07 -3.28 -2.33
N LEU A 25 12.46 -2.02 -2.49
CA LEU A 25 13.87 -1.60 -2.37
C LEU A 25 14.43 -1.88 -0.98
N ALA A 26 13.64 -1.64 0.06
CA ALA A 26 14.00 -1.94 1.44
C ALA A 26 14.30 -3.42 1.67
N HIS A 27 13.55 -4.32 1.02
CA HIS A 27 13.83 -5.75 1.07
C HIS A 27 15.18 -6.12 0.48
N PHE A 28 15.58 -5.49 -0.63
CA PHE A 28 16.89 -5.73 -1.24
C PHE A 28 18.04 -5.05 -0.49
N ALA A 29 17.79 -3.89 0.14
CA ALA A 29 18.80 -3.15 0.87
C ALA A 29 19.29 -3.90 2.13
N ILE A 30 18.40 -4.64 2.80
CA ILE A 30 18.72 -5.34 4.05
C ILE A 30 19.00 -6.83 3.75
N LYS A 31 20.28 -7.14 3.50
CA LYS A 31 20.76 -8.49 3.18
C LYS A 31 20.81 -9.42 4.40
N ASP A 32 21.29 -8.91 5.54
CA ASP A 32 21.55 -9.68 6.76
C ASP A 32 20.57 -9.32 7.89
N GLY A 33 19.29 -9.15 7.56
CA GLY A 33 18.24 -8.81 8.53
C GLY A 33 17.78 -9.99 9.38
N ASN A 34 17.12 -9.69 10.49
CA ASN A 34 16.48 -10.67 11.37
C ASN A 34 15.44 -11.50 10.58
N SER A 35 15.30 -12.79 10.91
CA SER A 35 14.33 -13.68 10.28
C SER A 35 12.88 -13.17 10.38
N LEU A 36 12.52 -12.51 11.49
CA LEU A 36 11.23 -11.87 11.69
C LEU A 36 11.06 -10.66 10.76
N GLY A 37 12.06 -9.78 10.70
CA GLY A 37 12.07 -8.63 9.79
C GLY A 37 11.92 -9.06 8.33
N LYS A 38 12.64 -10.11 7.91
CA LYS A 38 12.52 -10.67 6.56
C LYS A 38 11.10 -11.18 6.26
N LYS A 39 10.46 -11.89 7.19
CA LYS A 39 9.06 -12.34 7.05
C LYS A 39 8.09 -11.16 6.94
N LEU A 40 8.26 -10.13 7.78
CA LEU A 40 7.44 -8.92 7.74
C LEU A 40 7.61 -8.15 6.41
N ARG A 41 8.81 -8.12 5.82
CA ARG A 41 9.01 -7.52 4.49
C ARG A 41 8.27 -8.27 3.39
N TYR A 42 8.32 -9.60 3.39
CA TYR A 42 7.54 -10.37 2.42
C TYR A 42 6.03 -10.18 2.62
N ALA A 43 5.55 -10.19 3.86
CA ALA A 43 4.15 -9.94 4.18
C ALA A 43 3.72 -8.54 3.74
N SER A 44 4.55 -7.52 3.99
CA SER A 44 4.36 -6.15 3.52
C SER A 44 4.20 -6.09 2.01
N ILE A 45 5.18 -6.61 1.26
CA ILE A 45 5.19 -6.56 -0.21
C ILE A 45 3.94 -7.25 -0.75
N LEU A 46 3.66 -8.49 -0.31
CA LEU A 46 2.51 -9.25 -0.79
C LEU A 46 1.19 -8.52 -0.51
N THR A 47 1.00 -8.05 0.72
CA THR A 47 -0.22 -7.36 1.15
C THR A 47 -0.42 -6.06 0.37
N SER A 48 0.65 -5.28 0.19
CA SER A 48 0.61 -4.02 -0.54
C SER A 48 0.31 -4.23 -2.03
N PHE A 49 0.87 -5.27 -2.66
CA PHE A 49 0.57 -5.60 -4.06
C PHE A 49 -0.88 -6.04 -4.24
N ILE A 50 -1.38 -6.93 -3.38
CA ILE A 50 -2.80 -7.37 -3.41
C ILE A 50 -3.72 -6.17 -3.26
N ALA A 51 -3.43 -5.30 -2.30
CA ALA A 51 -4.18 -4.08 -2.06
C ALA A 51 -4.19 -3.16 -3.28
N PHE A 52 -3.02 -2.86 -3.83
CA PHE A 52 -2.90 -1.97 -4.99
C PHE A 52 -3.64 -2.51 -6.22
N ILE A 53 -3.52 -3.81 -6.50
CA ILE A 53 -4.23 -4.45 -7.61
C ILE A 53 -5.74 -4.43 -7.36
N GLY A 54 -6.18 -4.80 -6.16
CA GLY A 54 -7.60 -4.82 -5.80
C GLY A 54 -8.26 -3.45 -5.97
N MET A 55 -7.60 -2.40 -5.50
CA MET A 55 -8.04 -1.02 -5.67
C MET A 55 -8.07 -0.62 -7.15
N SER A 56 -7.02 -0.94 -7.90
CA SER A 56 -6.93 -0.62 -9.34
C SER A 56 -8.04 -1.29 -10.14
N VAL A 57 -8.35 -2.56 -9.85
CA VAL A 57 -9.44 -3.31 -10.49
C VAL A 57 -10.80 -2.72 -10.12
N ALA A 58 -11.04 -2.39 -8.85
CA ALA A 58 -12.28 -1.77 -8.41
C ALA A 58 -12.51 -0.44 -9.16
N MET A 59 -11.52 0.45 -9.18
CA MET A 59 -11.62 1.73 -9.87
C MET A 59 -11.76 1.57 -11.39
N ALA A 60 -11.00 0.66 -12.01
CA ALA A 60 -11.11 0.39 -13.44
C ALA A 60 -12.51 -0.11 -13.83
N ASN A 61 -13.13 -0.95 -12.99
CA ASN A 61 -14.49 -1.41 -13.21
C ASN A 61 -15.52 -0.28 -13.03
N GLY A 62 -15.31 0.62 -12.05
CA GLY A 62 -16.16 1.81 -11.87
C GLY A 62 -16.13 2.73 -13.09
N VAL A 63 -14.93 3.03 -13.60
CA VAL A 63 -14.76 3.86 -14.80
C VAL A 63 -15.35 3.19 -16.04
N LYS A 64 -15.23 1.87 -16.18
CA LYS A 64 -15.84 1.14 -17.31
C LYS A 64 -17.36 1.15 -17.26
N ALA A 65 -17.95 1.09 -16.06
CA ALA A 65 -19.39 1.12 -15.88
C ALA A 65 -19.98 2.53 -16.04
N HIS A 66 -19.23 3.55 -15.62
CA HIS A 66 -19.59 4.97 -15.69
C HIS A 66 -18.46 5.80 -16.30
N PRO A 67 -18.25 5.76 -17.63
CA PRO A 67 -17.18 6.52 -18.30
C PRO A 67 -17.31 8.03 -18.08
N GLU A 68 -18.54 8.53 -17.92
CA GLU A 68 -18.86 9.94 -17.63
C GLU A 68 -18.22 10.44 -16.33
N PHE A 69 -17.81 9.54 -15.42
CA PHE A 69 -17.05 9.91 -14.23
C PHE A 69 -15.74 10.64 -14.57
N LEU A 70 -15.08 10.30 -15.69
CA LEU A 70 -13.81 10.91 -16.07
C LEU A 70 -13.93 12.40 -16.44
N GLU A 71 -15.13 12.84 -16.82
CA GLU A 71 -15.41 14.24 -17.17
C GLU A 71 -16.07 14.99 -16.01
N THR A 72 -16.99 14.31 -15.32
CA THR A 72 -17.81 14.91 -14.26
C THR A 72 -17.13 14.90 -12.90
N MET A 73 -16.23 13.94 -12.67
CA MET A 73 -15.62 13.67 -11.37
C MET A 73 -16.64 13.42 -10.25
N ASP A 74 -17.87 13.01 -10.61
CA ASP A 74 -18.94 12.75 -9.66
C ASP A 74 -18.77 11.38 -9.00
N LEU A 75 -18.27 11.40 -7.76
CA LEU A 75 -18.05 10.20 -6.96
C LEU A 75 -19.34 9.40 -6.71
N ASN A 76 -20.53 10.01 -6.81
CA ASN A 76 -21.79 9.29 -6.59
C ASN A 76 -22.01 8.18 -7.62
N LEU A 77 -21.54 8.38 -8.85
CA LEU A 77 -21.67 7.42 -9.94
C LEU A 77 -20.92 6.11 -9.67
N ILE A 78 -19.77 6.20 -8.97
CA ILE A 78 -18.89 5.07 -8.76
C ILE A 78 -18.81 4.60 -7.30
N GLN A 79 -19.72 5.05 -6.42
CA GLN A 79 -19.76 4.67 -5.00
C GLN A 79 -19.65 3.16 -4.74
N PRO A 80 -20.35 2.28 -5.49
CA PRO A 80 -20.23 0.83 -5.24
C PRO A 80 -18.81 0.30 -5.40
N TRP A 81 -18.01 0.86 -6.32
CA TRP A 81 -16.62 0.48 -6.52
C TRP A 81 -15.69 1.15 -5.52
N ILE A 82 -15.97 2.40 -5.11
CA ILE A 82 -15.25 3.07 -4.03
C ILE A 82 -15.36 2.26 -2.72
N ASN A 83 -16.53 1.69 -2.42
CA ASN A 83 -16.72 0.84 -1.25
C ASN A 83 -15.82 -0.41 -1.23
N TRP A 84 -15.35 -0.86 -2.40
CA TRP A 84 -14.33 -1.92 -2.51
C TRP A 84 -12.90 -1.37 -2.51
N ALA A 85 -12.68 -0.23 -3.18
CA ALA A 85 -11.36 0.40 -3.26
C ALA A 85 -10.86 0.89 -1.89
N ALA A 86 -11.74 1.48 -1.06
CA ALA A 86 -11.35 2.05 0.23
C ALA A 86 -10.77 1.01 1.22
N PRO A 87 -11.36 -0.19 1.42
CA PRO A 87 -10.72 -1.25 2.21
C PRO A 87 -9.33 -1.64 1.72
N PHE A 88 -9.12 -1.69 0.40
CA PHE A 88 -7.81 -1.96 -0.17
C PHE A 88 -6.81 -0.84 0.11
N GLU A 89 -7.24 0.42 0.16
CA GLU A 89 -6.37 1.54 0.57
C GLU A 89 -5.85 1.35 1.99
N PHE A 90 -6.73 1.01 2.95
CA PHE A 90 -6.30 0.69 4.31
C PHE A 90 -5.37 -0.53 4.36
N LEU A 91 -5.62 -1.55 3.53
CA LEU A 91 -4.76 -2.72 3.44
C LEU A 91 -3.36 -2.37 2.91
N LEU A 92 -3.26 -1.43 1.96
CA LEU A 92 -1.98 -0.93 1.46
C LEU A 92 -1.23 -0.16 2.56
N VAL A 93 -1.92 0.68 3.32
CA VAL A 93 -1.36 1.38 4.48
C VAL A 93 -0.82 0.38 5.51
N LEU A 94 -1.56 -0.70 5.81
CA LEU A 94 -1.10 -1.77 6.69
C LEU A 94 0.17 -2.47 6.16
N GLY A 95 0.25 -2.70 4.85
CA GLY A 95 1.46 -3.21 4.22
C GLY A 95 2.68 -2.30 4.47
N LEU A 96 2.52 -0.99 4.28
CA LEU A 96 3.58 -0.01 4.59
C LEU A 96 3.97 -0.02 6.07
N MET A 97 3.02 -0.20 6.98
CA MET A 97 3.31 -0.35 8.41
C MET A 97 4.12 -1.62 8.72
N PHE A 98 3.87 -2.72 8.01
CA PHE A 98 4.71 -3.93 8.12
C PHE A 98 6.14 -3.68 7.63
N THR A 99 6.34 -2.85 6.60
CA THR A 99 7.70 -2.43 6.20
C THR A 99 8.42 -1.74 7.36
N LEU A 100 7.77 -0.77 8.02
CA LEU A 100 8.35 -0.06 9.17
C LEU A 100 8.64 -1.00 10.34
N SER A 101 7.68 -1.86 10.69
CA SER A 101 7.84 -2.85 11.76
C SER A 101 8.97 -3.86 11.46
N SER A 102 9.21 -4.15 10.18
CA SER A 102 10.33 -4.99 9.78
C SER A 102 11.69 -4.38 10.12
N PHE A 103 11.83 -3.06 10.03
CA PHE A 103 13.07 -2.38 10.40
C PHE A 103 13.26 -2.35 11.91
N GLU A 104 12.19 -2.15 12.67
CA GLU A 104 12.24 -2.25 14.13
C GLU A 104 12.75 -3.65 14.57
N SER A 105 12.31 -4.70 13.88
CA SER A 105 12.75 -6.07 14.13
C SER A 105 14.21 -6.32 13.75
N ASP A 106 14.75 -5.59 12.77
CA ASP A 106 16.17 -5.68 12.37
C ASP A 106 17.09 -4.83 13.27
N LEU A 107 16.58 -3.76 13.87
CA LEU A 107 17.33 -2.87 14.76
C LEU A 107 17.42 -3.39 16.19
N LYS A 108 16.53 -4.28 16.60
CA LYS A 108 16.57 -4.93 17.92
C LYS A 108 17.79 -5.86 17.97
N PRO A 109 18.74 -5.67 18.90
CA PRO A 109 19.86 -6.58 19.04
C PRO A 109 19.34 -7.98 19.36
N ASN A 110 19.87 -8.99 18.65
CA ASN A 110 19.60 -10.38 18.99
C ASN A 110 20.20 -10.63 20.38
N SER A 111 19.35 -10.70 21.41
CA SER A 111 19.73 -11.04 22.78
C SER A 111 20.35 -12.44 22.93
N GLU A 112 20.50 -13.18 21.84
CA GLU A 112 21.11 -14.50 21.78
C GLU A 112 22.65 -14.45 21.62
N LEU A 113 23.24 -13.30 21.28
CA LEU A 113 24.69 -13.15 21.07
C LEU A 113 25.45 -12.51 22.25
N GLU A 114 24.76 -12.10 23.33
CA GLU A 114 25.39 -11.56 24.55
C GLU A 114 25.60 -12.63 25.65
N GLN A 115 25.39 -13.92 25.35
CA GLN A 115 25.53 -15.03 26.30
C GLN A 115 26.64 -16.05 25.96
N GLU A 116 27.52 -15.77 24.99
CA GLU A 116 28.80 -16.49 24.79
C GLU A 116 29.98 -15.65 25.25
#